data_AF-A0A182F002-F1
#
_entry.id   AF-A0A182F002-F1
#
_cell.length_a   1.000
_cell.length_b   1.000
_cell.length_c   1.000
_cell.angle_alpha   90.00
_cell.angle_beta   90.00
_cell.angle_gamma   90.00
#
_symmetry.space_group_name_H-M   'P 1'
#
loop_
_entity.id
_entity.type
_entity.pdbx_description
1 polymer ?
#
loop_
_entity_poly.entity_id
_entity_poly.type
_entity_poly.pdbx_seq_one_letter_code
_entity_poly.pdbx_strand_id
1 'polypeptide(L)'
;MVTYRTFDTVMEADEAINYPSEFLNSLDLTGMLPRVLQLKIGVPIIMLRNINQPKLCNGTRLAVKKLMSNVVEASVLTGPFK
;
A
#
# COMPACT_ATOMS: atom_id res chain seq x y z
N MET A 1 13.83 3.85 7.65
CA MET A 1 12.47 4.27 7.27
C MET A 1 12.42 4.27 5.76
N VAL A 2 11.40 3.66 5.15
CA VAL A 2 11.23 3.60 3.70
C VAL A 2 9.98 4.37 3.34
N THR A 3 10.05 5.14 2.26
CA THR A 3 8.94 5.96 1.77
C THR A 3 8.41 5.34 0.50
N TYR A 4 7.15 4.91 0.52
CA TYR A 4 6.39 4.49 -0.65
C TYR A 4 5.57 5.68 -1.12
N ARG A 5 5.68 6.03 -2.39
CA ARG A 5 4.80 7.02 -3.00
C ARG A 5 3.74 6.27 -3.79
N THR A 6 2.48 6.68 -3.66
CA THR A 6 1.45 6.19 -4.56
C THR A 6 1.78 6.63 -5.97
N PHE A 7 1.29 5.89 -6.96
CA PHE A 7 1.59 6.05 -8.38
C PHE A 7 1.32 7.48 -8.87
N ASP A 8 2.36 8.32 -8.86
CA ASP A 8 2.40 9.60 -9.56
C ASP A 8 2.93 9.41 -11.01
N THR A 9 3.42 8.21 -11.35
CA THR A 9 4.05 7.86 -12.64
C THR A 9 3.94 6.38 -12.95
N VAL A 10 3.78 6.03 -14.23
CA VAL A 10 3.78 4.65 -14.73
C VAL A 10 5.21 4.13 -14.83
N MET A 11 5.45 2.86 -14.47
CA MET A 11 6.79 2.27 -14.50
C MET A 11 7.27 1.97 -15.92
N GLU A 12 6.33 1.68 -16.83
CA GLU A 12 6.61 1.37 -18.24
C GLU A 12 6.43 2.61 -19.12
N ALA A 13 7.45 2.93 -19.91
CA ALA A 13 7.47 4.14 -20.75
C ALA A 13 6.36 4.14 -21.81
N ASP A 14 6.01 2.97 -22.36
CA ASP A 14 4.94 2.83 -23.34
C ASP A 14 3.55 3.03 -22.73
N GLU A 15 3.37 2.70 -21.45
CA GLU A 15 2.12 2.95 -20.72
C GLU A 15 2.04 4.35 -20.13
N ALA A 16 3.18 5.03 -19.93
CA ALA A 16 3.22 6.42 -19.48
C ALA A 16 2.53 7.40 -20.44
N ILE A 17 2.45 7.05 -21.73
CA ILE A 17 1.69 7.80 -22.74
C ILE A 17 0.17 7.69 -22.48
N ASN A 18 -0.28 6.52 -22.02
CA ASN A 18 -1.70 6.26 -21.78
C ASN A 18 -2.18 6.85 -20.44
N TYR A 19 -1.29 6.99 -19.46
CA TYR A 19 -1.61 7.54 -18.14
C TYR A 19 -0.61 8.63 -17.75
N PRO A 20 -0.79 9.86 -18.27
CA PRO A 20 0.09 10.97 -17.93
C PRO A 20 0.02 11.26 -16.43
N SER A 21 1.15 11.73 -15.87
CA SER A 21 1.27 12.01 -14.45
C SER A 21 0.21 13.00 -13.95
N GLU A 22 -0.17 13.99 -14.75
CA GLU A 22 -1.22 14.96 -14.44
C GLU A 22 -2.58 14.30 -14.27
N PHE A 23 -2.91 13.29 -15.08
CA PHE A 23 -4.14 12.51 -14.95
C PHE A 23 -4.12 11.72 -13.64
N LEU A 24 -3.05 10.97 -13.37
CA LEU A 24 -2.90 10.22 -12.12
C LEU A 24 -2.97 11.13 -10.88
N ASN A 25 -2.35 12.31 -10.98
CA ASN A 25 -2.32 13.32 -9.93
C ASN A 25 -3.68 14.00 -9.70
N SER A 26 -4.59 13.97 -10.69
CA SER A 26 -5.94 14.52 -10.62
C SER A 26 -6.97 13.53 -10.04
N LEU A 27 -6.61 12.25 -9.90
CA LEU A 27 -7.45 11.23 -9.30
C LEU A 27 -7.53 11.45 -7.77
N ASP A 28 -8.23 12.49 -7.34
CA ASP A 28 -8.59 12.69 -5.94
C ASP A 28 -9.79 11.80 -5.62
N LEU A 29 -9.54 10.50 -5.60
CA LEU A 29 -10.55 9.50 -5.31
C LEU A 29 -10.79 9.49 -3.81
N THR A 30 -12.00 9.84 -3.38
CA THR A 30 -12.43 9.69 -1.98
C THR A 30 -12.15 8.25 -1.53
N GLY A 31 -11.17 8.07 -0.63
CA GLY A 31 -10.70 6.75 -0.19
C GLY A 31 -9.35 6.30 -0.77
N MET A 32 -8.63 7.13 -1.53
CA MET A 32 -7.23 6.88 -1.87
C MET A 32 -6.34 7.00 -0.64
N LEU A 33 -5.36 6.09 -0.58
CA LEU A 33 -4.38 6.03 0.50
C LEU A 33 -3.48 7.28 0.49
N PRO A 34 -2.77 7.57 1.60
CA PRO A 34 -1.87 8.71 1.65
C PRO A 34 -0.90 8.71 0.45
N ARG A 35 -0.75 9.87 -0.22
CA ARG A 35 0.14 10.04 -1.38
C ARG A 35 1.59 9.62 -1.09
N VAL A 36 1.94 9.65 0.19
CA VAL A 36 3.20 9.22 0.75
C VAL A 36 2.94 8.31 1.95
N LEU A 37 3.42 7.07 1.89
CA LEU A 37 3.36 6.10 2.97
C LEU A 37 4.77 5.83 3.50
N GLN A 38 5.02 6.25 4.75
CA GLN A 38 6.29 6.03 5.42
C GLN A 38 6.20 4.84 6.36
N LEU A 39 7.08 3.85 6.15
CA LEU A 39 7.10 2.62 6.94
C LEU A 39 8.47 2.39 7.57
N LYS A 40 8.46 1.66 8.68
CA LYS A 40 9.66 1.20 9.38
C LYS A 40 9.49 -0.27 9.73
N ILE A 41 10.57 -1.04 9.63
CA ILE A 41 10.57 -2.45 10.03
C ILE A 41 10.23 -2.53 11.54
N GLY A 42 9.38 -3.49 11.91
CA GLY A 42 8.97 -3.75 13.28
C GLY A 42 7.78 -2.93 13.79
N VAL A 43 7.27 -1.96 13.03
CA VAL A 43 6.08 -1.19 13.45
C VAL A 43 4.79 -1.92 13.08
N PRO A 44 3.73 -1.77 13.90
CA PRO A 44 2.41 -2.24 13.52
C PRO A 44 1.80 -1.35 12.43
N ILE A 45 1.08 -1.97 11.50
CA ILE A 45 0.29 -1.32 10.44
C ILE A 45 -1.12 -1.91 10.41
N ILE A 46 -2.06 -1.22 9.78
CA ILE A 46 -3.44 -1.68 9.61
C ILE A 46 -3.82 -1.70 8.13
N MET A 47 -4.55 -2.73 7.73
CA MET A 47 -5.14 -2.82 6.39
C MET A 47 -6.31 -1.85 6.28
N LEU A 48 -6.31 -1.01 5.23
CA LEU A 48 -7.38 -0.05 4.96
C LEU A 48 -8.33 -0.51 3.84
N ARG A 49 -7.98 -1.60 3.14
CA ARG A 49 -8.78 -2.18 2.06
C ARG A 49 -8.80 -3.71 2.18
N ASN A 50 -9.88 -4.31 1.68
CA ASN A 50 -9.99 -5.75 1.57
C ASN A 50 -9.17 -6.24 0.37
N ILE A 51 -8.25 -7.17 0.60
CA ILE A 51 -7.47 -7.82 -0.47
C ILE A 51 -7.86 -9.29 -0.59
N ASN A 52 -7.98 -9.99 0.54
CA ASN A 52 -8.30 -11.41 0.55
C ASN A 52 -9.07 -11.76 1.82
N GLN A 53 -10.40 -11.70 1.74
CA GLN A 53 -11.27 -12.01 2.86
C GLN A 53 -11.31 -13.54 3.13
N PRO A 54 -11.43 -13.97 4.40
CA PRO A 54 -11.60 -13.15 5.61
C PRO A 54 -10.28 -12.73 6.28
N LYS A 55 -9.12 -13.16 5.79
CA LYS A 55 -7.83 -13.04 6.51
C LYS A 55 -7.19 -11.65 6.40
N LEU A 56 -7.28 -11.03 5.23
CA LEU A 56 -6.67 -9.75 4.85
C LEU A 56 -7.76 -8.76 4.47
N CYS A 57 -8.50 -8.32 5.49
CA CYS A 57 -9.60 -7.37 5.38
C CYS A 57 -9.24 -6.03 6.03
N ASN A 58 -10.09 -5.03 5.79
CA ASN A 58 -9.99 -3.75 6.47
C ASN A 58 -10.00 -3.97 8.00
N GLY A 59 -9.05 -3.37 8.70
CA GLY A 59 -8.86 -3.53 10.15
C GLY A 59 -7.84 -4.59 10.56
N THR A 60 -7.39 -5.47 9.67
CA THR A 60 -6.34 -6.46 10.01
C THR A 60 -5.05 -5.74 10.41
N ARG A 61 -4.54 -6.04 11.61
CA ARG A 61 -3.27 -5.52 12.13
C ARG A 61 -2.11 -6.42 11.72
N LEU A 62 -1.05 -5.84 11.17
CA LEU A 62 0.15 -6.54 10.71
C LEU A 62 1.41 -5.92 11.34
N ALA A 63 2.49 -6.68 11.46
CA ALA A 63 3.81 -6.17 11.81
C ALA A 63 4.75 -6.26 10.62
N VAL A 64 5.39 -5.14 10.28
CA VAL A 64 6.33 -5.06 9.15
C VAL A 64 7.57 -5.90 9.44
N LYS A 65 7.89 -6.82 8.53
CA LYS A 65 9.08 -7.68 8.57
C LYS A 65 10.16 -7.20 7.61
N LYS A 66 9.80 -6.89 6.37
CA LYS A 66 10.72 -6.40 5.34
C LYS A 66 10.06 -5.37 4.44
N LEU A 67 10.87 -4.46 3.93
CA LEU A 67 10.47 -3.38 3.03
C LEU A 67 11.32 -3.49 1.76
N MET A 68 10.67 -3.73 0.63
CA MET A 68 11.26 -3.79 -0.72
C MET A 68 10.64 -2.69 -1.59
N SER A 69 11.15 -2.46 -2.80
CA SER A 69 10.74 -1.34 -3.65
C SER A 69 9.22 -1.21 -3.81
N ASN A 70 8.52 -2.32 -4.07
CA ASN A 70 7.07 -2.34 -4.28
C ASN A 70 6.34 -3.37 -3.40
N VAL A 71 7.04 -3.97 -2.43
CA VAL A 71 6.51 -5.06 -1.60
C VAL A 71 6.78 -4.79 -0.12
N VAL A 72 5.73 -4.93 0.68
CA VAL A 72 5.81 -4.90 2.15
C VAL A 72 5.55 -6.31 2.66
N GLU A 73 6.56 -6.95 3.22
CA GLU A 73 6.41 -8.23 3.91
C GLU A 73 5.98 -7.96 5.34
N ALA A 74 4.84 -8.51 5.76
CA ALA A 74 4.31 -8.32 7.09
C ALA A 74 3.60 -9.58 7.61
N SER A 75 3.58 -9.76 8.92
CA SER A 75 2.89 -10.87 9.58
C SER A 75 1.66 -10.37 10.33
N VAL A 76 0.57 -11.13 10.29
CA VAL A 76 -0.64 -10.83 11.06
C VAL A 76 -0.32 -10.81 12.55
N LEU A 77 -0.75 -9.75 13.25
CA LEU A 77 -0.55 -9.56 14.68
C LEU A 77 -1.63 -10.26 15.53
N THR A 78 -2.72 -10.72 14.93
CA THR A 78 -3.79 -11.45 15.63
C THR A 78 -3.43 -12.92 15.77
N GLY A 79 -3.84 -13.53 16.89
CA GLY A 79 -3.92 -14.99 17.02
C GLY A 79 -4.92 -15.60 16.03
N PRO A 80 -5.07 -16.93 16.00
CA PRO A 80 -5.94 -17.62 15.04
C PRO A 80 -7.34 -17.01 15.01
N PHE A 81 -7.85 -16.74 13.80
CA PHE A 81 -9.27 -16.42 13.59
C PHE A 81 -10.09 -17.58 14.17
N LYS A 82 -10.90 -17.29 15.18
CA LYS A 82 -11.86 -18.23 15.76
C LYS A 82 -13.17 -18.18 15.00
#